data_AF-A0A2D8UJ52-F1
#
_entry.id   AF-A0A2D8UJ52-F1
#
_cell.length_a   1.000
_cell.length_b   1.000
_cell.length_c   1.000
_cell.angle_alpha   90.00
_cell.angle_beta   90.00
_cell.angle_gamma   90.00
#
_symmetry.space_group_name_H-M   'P 1'
#
loop_
_entity.id
_entity.type
_entity.pdbx_description
1 polymer ?
#
loop_
_entity_poly.entity_id
_entity_poly.type
_entity_poly.pdbx_seq_one_letter_code
_entity_poly.pdbx_strand_id
1 'polypeptide(L)'
;MKNLLKLFLFVTIPTLIISCSDDDDGTTPFDGESVTYDLMSVSDPSISGEATFTEQENGTVKIVLDLEGTPAGGMHPAHIHNNTAAEGGEIAISLEPVDGDTGMSTTIVSAKDDGTAITFEQLTDYDGYINVHLSADDLSTLVAQGDIGQNDLTEESLTYDLGERAVAGISGEVTFHQRKNGEALAVIMLDNTPAGGMHPAHIHANTAAEGGEIKFTFNPVNGDTGMSMTNVSELDGGQSFTYDDIMDYDGYVNVHLSADDLGTIVAQGDIGQNSLTGESLSYTLNEVAIPGISGSVMFEERMNGEALATIMLANTPEDGEHPAHIHMNSAAEGGDIAFTFTPVNGATGISRTNVSQFDNGNPFMYSDISGYDGYVNVHLSADDLATLVAQGNIGANAE
;
A
#
# COMPACT_ATOMS: atom_id res chain seq x y z
N MET A 1 16.02 -28.72 -64.39
CA MET A 1 15.22 -29.58 -65.29
C MET A 1 13.77 -29.20 -65.08
N LYS A 2 13.19 -28.36 -65.95
CA LYS A 2 12.22 -28.76 -66.99
C LYS A 2 10.98 -29.49 -66.43
N ASN A 3 9.89 -28.74 -66.21
CA ASN A 3 8.63 -28.80 -66.98
C ASN A 3 7.49 -28.24 -66.10
N LEU A 4 6.93 -27.08 -66.41
CA LEU A 4 5.82 -26.90 -67.35
C LEU A 4 4.68 -27.91 -67.14
N LEU A 5 3.55 -27.42 -66.63
CA LEU A 5 2.26 -27.74 -67.22
C LEU A 5 1.40 -26.48 -67.29
N LYS A 6 1.20 -26.02 -68.52
CA LYS A 6 0.15 -25.08 -68.96
C LYS A 6 -1.20 -25.74 -68.68
N LEU A 7 -2.32 -25.06 -68.45
CA LEU A 7 -3.03 -24.15 -69.35
C LEU A 7 -4.43 -24.03 -68.71
N PHE A 8 -5.07 -22.86 -68.64
CA PHE A 8 -6.42 -22.68 -69.19
C PHE A 8 -6.85 -21.22 -69.19
N LEU A 9 -7.11 -20.79 -70.42
CA LEU A 9 -7.76 -19.60 -70.96
C LEU A 9 -9.10 -19.24 -70.28
N PHE A 10 -9.32 -17.96 -69.96
CA PHE A 10 -10.65 -17.31 -69.86
C PHE A 10 -10.44 -15.81 -70.17
N VAL A 11 -10.64 -15.34 -71.41
CA VAL A 11 -11.88 -14.73 -71.94
C VAL A 11 -12.48 -13.69 -71.01
N THR A 12 -12.11 -12.43 -71.26
CA THR A 12 -12.68 -11.20 -70.70
C THR A 12 -14.07 -10.92 -71.29
N ILE A 13 -15.07 -10.74 -70.42
CA ILE A 13 -16.39 -10.20 -70.76
C ILE A 13 -16.52 -8.83 -70.07
N PRO A 14 -16.82 -7.73 -70.80
CA PRO A 14 -17.09 -6.45 -70.18
C PRO A 14 -18.56 -6.40 -69.74
N THR A 15 -18.81 -6.33 -68.44
CA THR A 15 -20.14 -6.06 -67.88
C THR A 15 -20.37 -4.57 -67.75
N LEU A 16 -21.50 -4.15 -68.34
CA LEU A 16 -22.03 -2.81 -68.28
C LEU A 16 -22.37 -2.41 -66.83
N ILE A 17 -21.97 -1.19 -66.49
CA ILE A 17 -22.47 -0.36 -65.40
C ILE A 17 -24.00 -0.19 -65.53
N ILE A 18 -24.72 -0.78 -64.58
CA ILE A 18 -26.13 -0.48 -64.29
C ILE A 18 -26.12 0.45 -63.08
N SER A 19 -26.71 1.63 -63.29
CA SER A 19 -27.07 2.60 -62.26
C SER A 19 -28.05 1.98 -61.27
N CYS A 20 -27.67 2.00 -59.98
CA CYS A 20 -28.61 2.05 -58.88
C CYS A 20 -28.31 3.33 -58.09
N SER A 21 -29.29 4.22 -58.07
CA SER A 21 -29.47 5.25 -57.06
C SER A 21 -29.83 4.55 -55.75
N ASP A 22 -29.02 4.74 -54.71
CA ASP A 22 -29.51 4.72 -53.34
C ASP A 22 -28.85 5.92 -52.65
N ASP A 23 -29.68 6.92 -52.37
CA ASP A 23 -29.40 7.97 -51.42
C ASP A 23 -29.36 7.31 -50.04
N ASP A 24 -28.20 6.78 -49.66
CA ASP A 24 -27.93 6.31 -48.31
C ASP A 24 -27.23 7.47 -47.58
N ASP A 25 -28.04 8.41 -47.08
CA ASP A 25 -27.62 9.47 -46.16
C ASP A 25 -27.44 8.88 -44.74
N GLY A 26 -26.64 7.82 -44.68
CA GLY A 26 -26.24 7.15 -43.46
C GLY A 26 -25.16 7.96 -42.78
N THR A 27 -25.56 8.93 -41.97
CA THR A 27 -24.71 9.38 -40.86
C THR A 27 -24.44 8.14 -40.00
N THR A 28 -23.24 7.56 -40.12
CA THR A 28 -22.76 6.62 -39.12
C THR A 28 -22.81 7.35 -37.79
N PRO A 29 -23.54 6.84 -36.77
CA PRO A 29 -23.54 7.46 -35.45
C PRO A 29 -22.10 7.67 -35.00
N PHE A 30 -21.77 8.87 -34.55
CA PHE A 30 -20.46 9.13 -33.97
C PHE A 30 -20.30 8.22 -32.74
N ASP A 31 -19.36 7.28 -32.84
CA ASP A 31 -19.00 6.34 -31.79
C ASP A 31 -17.82 6.93 -31.03
N GLY A 32 -18.10 7.95 -30.22
CA GLY A 32 -17.09 8.66 -29.43
C GLY A 32 -16.49 7.77 -28.36
N GLU A 33 -15.22 8.00 -28.03
CA GLU A 33 -14.58 7.33 -26.91
C GLU A 33 -15.23 7.75 -25.58
N SER A 34 -15.22 6.84 -24.61
CA SER A 34 -15.70 7.13 -23.26
C SER A 34 -14.84 6.47 -22.20
N VAL A 35 -14.77 7.12 -21.04
CA VAL A 35 -14.10 6.63 -19.84
C VAL A 35 -14.96 6.98 -18.63
N THR A 36 -14.94 6.09 -17.63
CA THR A 36 -15.65 6.29 -16.37
C THR A 36 -14.65 6.28 -15.23
N TYR A 37 -14.84 7.17 -14.27
CA TYR A 37 -14.05 7.29 -13.05
C TYR A 37 -14.96 7.12 -11.82
N ASP A 38 -14.48 6.42 -10.81
CA ASP A 38 -15.22 6.23 -9.56
C ASP A 38 -15.16 7.50 -8.71
N LEU A 39 -16.29 7.86 -8.09
CA LEU A 39 -16.41 8.92 -7.10
C LEU A 39 -16.76 8.30 -5.74
N MET A 40 -15.76 8.24 -4.88
CA MET A 40 -15.85 7.64 -3.55
C MET A 40 -16.47 8.60 -2.54
N SER A 41 -17.13 8.04 -1.54
CA SER A 41 -17.72 8.80 -0.43
C SER A 41 -16.68 9.53 0.40
N VAL A 42 -17.00 10.77 0.83
CA VAL A 42 -16.14 11.54 1.74
C VAL A 42 -16.78 11.75 3.10
N SER A 43 -17.78 12.64 3.23
CA SER A 43 -18.39 12.94 4.53
C SER A 43 -19.52 11.98 4.93
N ASP A 44 -20.16 11.35 3.95
CA ASP A 44 -21.29 10.45 4.17
C ASP A 44 -21.03 9.14 3.41
N PRO A 45 -20.87 8.00 4.10
CA PRO A 45 -20.55 6.72 3.47
C PRO A 45 -21.66 6.17 2.56
N SER A 46 -22.83 6.81 2.53
CA SER A 46 -23.93 6.44 1.64
C SER A 46 -23.93 7.19 0.30
N ILE A 47 -23.05 8.17 0.13
CA ILE A 47 -22.95 8.98 -1.11
C ILE A 47 -21.72 8.58 -1.89
N SER A 48 -21.92 7.95 -3.06
CA SER A 48 -20.85 7.55 -3.99
C SER A 48 -21.43 7.47 -5.40
N GLY A 49 -20.58 7.37 -6.42
CA GLY A 49 -21.05 7.30 -7.80
C GLY A 49 -19.94 7.23 -8.81
N GLU A 50 -20.24 7.69 -10.02
CA GLU A 50 -19.32 7.65 -11.15
C GLU A 50 -19.34 8.98 -11.92
N ALA A 51 -18.23 9.27 -12.61
CA ALA A 51 -18.11 10.35 -13.59
C ALA A 51 -17.77 9.76 -14.96
N THR A 52 -18.68 9.87 -15.94
CA THR A 52 -18.46 9.38 -17.31
C THR A 52 -18.13 10.53 -18.25
N PHE A 53 -16.97 10.46 -18.90
CA PHE A 53 -16.55 11.40 -19.92
C PHE A 53 -16.80 10.76 -21.29
N THR A 54 -17.39 11.48 -22.23
CA THR A 54 -17.68 11.00 -23.58
C THR A 54 -17.29 12.05 -24.59
N GLU A 55 -16.43 11.70 -25.54
CA GLU A 55 -16.12 12.55 -26.68
C GLU A 55 -17.39 12.77 -27.52
N GLN A 56 -17.57 13.96 -28.08
CA GLN A 56 -18.66 14.29 -28.99
C GLN A 56 -18.14 14.58 -30.39
N GLU A 57 -19.01 14.44 -31.40
CA GLU A 57 -18.66 14.61 -32.83
C GLU A 57 -18.03 15.98 -33.15
N ASN A 58 -18.37 17.01 -32.37
CA ASN A 58 -17.83 18.37 -32.51
C ASN A 58 -16.53 18.61 -31.73
N GLY A 59 -15.92 17.57 -31.14
CA GLY A 59 -14.71 17.64 -30.33
C GLY A 59 -14.90 18.16 -28.90
N THR A 60 -16.14 18.41 -28.48
CA THR A 60 -16.45 18.72 -27.07
C THR A 60 -16.53 17.44 -26.25
N VAL A 61 -16.45 17.55 -24.92
CA VAL A 61 -16.57 16.42 -24.01
C VAL A 61 -17.83 16.57 -23.19
N LYS A 62 -18.67 15.54 -23.18
CA LYS A 62 -19.81 15.45 -22.27
C LYS A 62 -19.36 14.73 -21.01
N ILE A 63 -19.55 15.37 -19.87
CA ILE A 63 -19.27 14.82 -18.55
C ILE A 63 -20.62 14.58 -17.86
N VAL A 64 -20.88 13.35 -17.47
CA VAL A 64 -22.06 12.96 -16.68
C VAL A 64 -21.58 12.54 -15.30
N LEU A 65 -22.14 13.15 -14.26
CA LEU A 65 -21.99 12.66 -12.90
C LEU A 65 -23.26 11.89 -12.55
N ASP A 66 -23.11 10.70 -11.96
CA ASP A 66 -24.21 9.84 -11.51
C ASP A 66 -23.90 9.33 -10.09
N LEU A 67 -24.51 9.96 -9.10
CA LEU A 67 -24.29 9.70 -7.67
C LEU A 67 -25.53 9.08 -7.03
N GLU A 68 -25.30 8.07 -6.20
CA GLU A 68 -26.32 7.52 -5.32
C GLU A 68 -26.31 8.23 -3.95
N GLY A 69 -27.43 8.17 -3.24
CA GLY A 69 -27.52 8.63 -1.84
C GLY A 69 -27.56 10.15 -1.62
N THR A 70 -27.61 10.96 -2.67
CA THR A 70 -27.63 12.42 -2.55
C THR A 70 -28.87 12.94 -1.79
N PRO A 71 -28.72 14.03 -0.99
CA PRO A 71 -29.86 14.65 -0.31
C PRO A 71 -30.91 15.25 -1.26
N ALA A 72 -32.12 14.67 -1.25
CA ALA A 72 -33.27 15.12 -2.04
C ALA A 72 -33.57 16.63 -1.88
N GLY A 73 -33.90 17.28 -3.00
CA GLY A 73 -34.13 18.72 -3.11
C GLY A 73 -32.89 19.60 -3.03
N GLY A 74 -31.70 19.01 -2.92
CA GLY A 74 -30.41 19.70 -2.94
C GLY A 74 -29.88 19.95 -4.36
N MET A 75 -28.97 20.91 -4.49
CA MET A 75 -28.09 21.06 -5.65
C MET A 75 -26.65 21.04 -5.13
N HIS A 76 -25.84 20.13 -5.67
CA HIS A 76 -24.50 19.83 -5.16
C HIS A 76 -23.46 20.32 -6.18
N PRO A 77 -22.79 21.48 -5.93
CA PRO A 77 -21.76 21.97 -6.84
C PRO A 77 -20.67 20.93 -7.08
N ALA A 78 -20.15 20.86 -8.30
CA ALA A 78 -19.09 19.94 -8.66
C ALA A 78 -18.03 20.62 -9.52
N HIS A 79 -16.78 20.20 -9.38
CA HIS A 79 -15.65 20.81 -10.07
C HIS A 79 -14.59 19.76 -10.40
N ILE A 80 -13.88 19.96 -11.52
CA ILE A 80 -12.58 19.33 -11.76
C ILE A 80 -11.50 20.27 -11.23
N HIS A 81 -10.61 19.73 -10.40
CA HIS A 81 -9.47 20.40 -9.81
C HIS A 81 -8.15 19.89 -10.43
N ASN A 82 -7.06 20.63 -10.20
CA ASN A 82 -5.70 20.20 -10.54
C ASN A 82 -5.09 19.27 -9.48
N ASN A 83 -4.06 18.49 -9.87
CA ASN A 83 -3.32 17.52 -9.04
C ASN A 83 -4.15 16.30 -8.64
N THR A 84 -3.65 15.48 -7.70
CA THR A 84 -4.45 14.41 -7.09
C THR A 84 -5.41 14.94 -6.03
N ALA A 85 -6.46 14.17 -5.73
CA ALA A 85 -7.38 14.42 -4.64
C ALA A 85 -6.68 14.55 -3.28
N ALA A 86 -5.63 13.74 -3.05
CA ALA A 86 -4.86 13.74 -1.81
C ALA A 86 -3.98 14.98 -1.61
N GLU A 87 -3.55 15.62 -2.70
CA GLU A 87 -2.76 16.86 -2.68
C GLU A 87 -3.65 18.11 -2.70
N GLY A 88 -4.85 17.98 -3.28
CA GLY A 88 -5.75 19.09 -3.54
C GLY A 88 -5.23 20.00 -4.67
N GLY A 89 -5.99 21.05 -4.97
CA GLY A 89 -5.60 21.97 -6.04
C GLY A 89 -6.69 22.97 -6.40
N GLU A 90 -6.33 23.96 -7.23
CA GLU A 90 -7.27 24.96 -7.73
C GLU A 90 -8.31 24.34 -8.68
N ILE A 91 -9.49 24.96 -8.76
CA ILE A 91 -10.54 24.58 -9.72
C ILE A 91 -10.05 24.88 -11.14
N ALA A 92 -10.10 23.87 -12.00
CA ALA A 92 -9.79 23.98 -13.42
C ALA A 92 -11.06 24.11 -14.28
N ILE A 93 -12.11 23.38 -13.94
CA ILE A 93 -13.37 23.33 -14.69
C ILE A 93 -14.54 23.29 -13.72
N SER A 94 -15.46 24.25 -13.86
CA SER A 94 -16.74 24.23 -13.16
C SER A 94 -17.73 23.32 -13.89
N LEU A 95 -18.36 22.40 -13.15
CA LEU A 95 -19.39 21.50 -13.68
C LEU A 95 -20.79 21.98 -13.27
N GLU A 96 -21.80 21.56 -14.02
CA GLU A 96 -23.19 21.71 -13.60
C GLU A 96 -23.42 20.96 -12.28
N PRO A 97 -24.11 21.57 -11.29
CA PRO A 97 -24.37 20.92 -10.00
C PRO A 97 -25.16 19.63 -10.15
N VAL A 98 -24.87 18.65 -9.31
CA VAL A 98 -25.62 17.40 -9.20
C VAL A 98 -26.98 17.67 -8.56
N ASP A 99 -28.05 17.26 -9.23
CA ASP A 99 -29.42 17.36 -8.73
C ASP A 99 -29.64 16.26 -7.67
N GLY A 100 -29.91 16.66 -6.43
CA GLY A 100 -30.05 15.74 -5.30
C GLY A 100 -31.29 14.85 -5.34
N ASP A 101 -32.30 15.15 -6.17
CA ASP A 101 -33.45 14.25 -6.37
C ASP A 101 -33.11 13.09 -7.31
N THR A 102 -32.18 13.29 -8.24
CA THR A 102 -31.86 12.32 -9.30
C THR A 102 -30.47 11.71 -9.16
N GLY A 103 -29.55 12.36 -8.44
CA GLY A 103 -28.15 11.97 -8.40
C GLY A 103 -27.34 12.42 -9.61
N MET A 104 -27.96 13.10 -10.58
CA MET A 104 -27.34 13.32 -11.89
C MET A 104 -26.91 14.76 -12.16
N SER A 105 -25.83 14.93 -12.90
CA SER A 105 -25.55 16.16 -13.65
C SER A 105 -25.02 15.86 -15.05
N THR A 106 -25.05 16.86 -15.93
CA THR A 106 -24.45 16.77 -17.27
C THR A 106 -23.86 18.11 -17.65
N THR A 107 -22.57 18.11 -17.97
CA THR A 107 -21.82 19.28 -18.43
C THR A 107 -21.23 19.01 -19.81
N ILE A 108 -21.22 20.00 -20.70
CA ILE A 108 -20.50 19.91 -21.98
C ILE A 108 -19.34 20.90 -21.92
N VAL A 109 -18.12 20.40 -22.07
CA VAL A 109 -16.90 21.19 -21.93
C VAL A 109 -16.11 21.22 -23.24
N SER A 110 -15.49 22.36 -23.52
CA SER A 110 -14.56 22.55 -24.63
C SER A 110 -13.34 23.39 -24.25
N ALA A 111 -13.35 23.94 -23.04
CA ALA A 111 -12.31 24.77 -22.46
C ALA A 111 -12.42 24.72 -20.93
N LYS A 112 -11.31 25.04 -20.26
CA LYS A 112 -11.25 25.31 -18.82
C LYS A 112 -11.87 26.66 -18.48
N ASP A 113 -12.04 26.92 -17.19
CA ASP A 113 -12.63 28.18 -16.70
C ASP A 113 -11.80 29.42 -17.06
N ASP A 114 -10.50 29.27 -17.33
CA ASP A 114 -9.60 30.33 -17.81
C ASP A 114 -9.69 30.60 -19.33
N GLY A 115 -10.51 29.81 -20.05
CA GLY A 115 -10.69 29.89 -21.50
C GLY A 115 -9.69 29.07 -22.33
N THR A 116 -8.76 28.34 -21.69
CA THR A 116 -7.85 27.42 -22.37
C THR A 116 -8.63 26.23 -22.92
N ALA A 117 -8.54 25.98 -24.23
CA ALA A 117 -9.21 24.84 -24.86
C ALA A 117 -8.74 23.50 -24.26
N ILE A 118 -9.65 22.53 -24.14
CA ILE A 118 -9.36 21.19 -23.64
C ILE A 118 -10.12 20.14 -24.46
N THR A 119 -9.43 19.06 -24.85
CA THR A 119 -9.98 17.94 -25.61
C THR A 119 -10.30 16.73 -24.72
N PHE A 120 -10.95 15.71 -25.28
CA PHE A 120 -11.14 14.42 -24.61
C PHE A 120 -9.81 13.79 -24.20
N GLU A 121 -8.88 13.61 -25.13
CA GLU A 121 -7.53 13.06 -24.87
C GLU A 121 -6.80 13.82 -23.75
N GLN A 122 -6.92 15.16 -23.73
CA GLN A 122 -6.30 15.97 -22.67
C GLN A 122 -7.00 15.83 -21.31
N LEU A 123 -8.29 15.53 -21.27
CA LEU A 123 -9.02 15.24 -20.03
C LEU A 123 -8.71 13.84 -19.50
N THR A 124 -8.53 12.86 -20.39
CA THR A 124 -8.21 11.48 -20.01
C THR A 124 -6.76 11.29 -19.56
N ASP A 125 -5.88 12.23 -19.88
CA ASP A 125 -4.50 12.29 -19.37
C ASP A 125 -4.33 13.42 -18.33
N TYR A 126 -5.42 14.03 -17.86
CA TYR A 126 -5.34 15.20 -17.00
C TYR A 126 -4.82 14.85 -15.61
N ASP A 127 -3.94 15.71 -15.09
CA ASP A 127 -3.56 15.72 -13.68
C ASP A 127 -4.66 16.41 -12.86
N GLY A 128 -5.70 15.66 -12.51
CA GLY A 128 -6.83 16.21 -11.78
C GLY A 128 -7.67 15.21 -11.03
N TYR A 129 -8.66 15.75 -10.34
CA TYR A 129 -9.66 15.01 -9.59
C TYR A 129 -10.99 15.79 -9.58
N ILE A 130 -12.09 15.09 -9.30
CA ILE A 130 -13.43 15.66 -9.17
C ILE A 130 -13.79 15.78 -7.69
N ASN A 131 -14.38 16.91 -7.32
CA ASN A 131 -15.07 17.11 -6.05
C ASN A 131 -16.56 17.34 -6.29
N VAL A 132 -17.39 16.79 -5.40
CA VAL A 132 -18.81 17.14 -5.27
C VAL A 132 -19.06 17.64 -3.86
N HIS A 133 -19.61 18.85 -3.74
CA HIS A 133 -19.84 19.55 -2.49
C HIS A 133 -21.25 19.34 -1.95
N LEU A 134 -21.44 19.46 -0.64
CA LEU A 134 -22.76 19.31 -0.02
C LEU A 134 -23.77 20.35 -0.52
N SER A 135 -23.38 21.62 -0.66
CA SER A 135 -24.25 22.65 -1.22
C SER A 135 -23.47 23.92 -1.57
N ALA A 136 -24.10 24.86 -2.29
CA ALA A 136 -23.51 26.18 -2.55
C ALA A 136 -23.27 27.01 -1.27
N ASP A 137 -24.03 26.76 -0.19
CA ASP A 137 -23.86 27.42 1.10
C ASP A 137 -22.83 26.71 2.01
N ASP A 138 -22.44 25.48 1.68
CA ASP A 138 -21.43 24.68 2.38
C ASP A 138 -20.51 23.95 1.37
N LEU A 139 -19.60 24.73 0.78
CA LEU A 139 -18.57 24.22 -0.12
C LEU A 139 -17.42 23.53 0.62
N SER A 140 -17.33 23.66 1.95
CA SER A 140 -16.28 22.98 2.73
C SER A 140 -16.56 21.49 2.91
N THR A 141 -17.84 21.11 2.93
CA THR A 141 -18.24 19.72 3.09
C THR A 141 -18.26 19.04 1.71
N LEU A 142 -17.40 18.04 1.52
CA LEU A 142 -17.38 17.19 0.34
C LEU A 142 -18.23 15.94 0.57
N VAL A 143 -19.07 15.60 -0.40
CA VAL A 143 -19.91 14.39 -0.35
C VAL A 143 -19.33 13.25 -1.16
N ALA A 144 -18.70 13.54 -2.31
CA ALA A 144 -18.00 12.56 -3.13
C ALA A 144 -16.75 13.18 -3.76
N GLN A 145 -15.73 12.34 -4.00
CA GLN A 145 -14.46 12.73 -4.60
C GLN A 145 -13.84 11.56 -5.38
N GLY A 146 -13.16 11.84 -6.48
CA GLY A 146 -12.45 10.81 -7.23
C GLY A 146 -11.35 11.38 -8.13
N ASP A 147 -10.21 10.70 -8.17
CA ASP A 147 -9.14 11.02 -9.10
C ASP A 147 -9.56 10.70 -10.55
N ILE A 148 -9.11 11.51 -11.50
CA ILE A 148 -9.41 11.33 -12.92
C ILE A 148 -8.12 11.32 -13.75
N GLY A 149 -8.27 11.05 -15.04
CA GLY A 149 -7.19 11.19 -16.00
C GLY A 149 -6.00 10.27 -15.65
N GLN A 150 -4.82 10.86 -15.53
CA GLN A 150 -3.60 10.13 -15.18
C GLN A 150 -3.55 9.70 -13.70
N ASN A 151 -4.37 10.31 -12.84
CA ASN A 151 -4.43 10.03 -11.40
C ASN A 151 -5.36 8.86 -11.08
N ASP A 152 -6.21 8.45 -12.02
CA ASP A 152 -7.12 7.32 -11.86
C ASP A 152 -6.38 6.06 -11.39
N LEU A 153 -7.04 5.28 -10.53
CA LEU A 153 -6.44 4.10 -9.92
C LEU A 153 -6.53 2.91 -10.88
N THR A 154 -5.50 2.07 -10.88
CA THR A 154 -5.58 0.73 -11.46
C THR A 154 -6.16 -0.25 -10.44
N GLU A 155 -6.36 -1.50 -10.84
CA GLU A 155 -6.77 -2.56 -9.91
C GLU A 155 -5.59 -3.06 -9.04
N GLU A 156 -4.36 -2.61 -9.30
CA GLU A 156 -3.17 -3.05 -8.57
C GLU A 156 -3.06 -2.35 -7.22
N SER A 157 -2.84 -3.14 -6.17
CA SER A 157 -2.53 -2.62 -4.84
C SER A 157 -1.61 -3.55 -4.04
N LEU A 158 -0.90 -2.96 -3.09
CA LEU A 158 -0.08 -3.65 -2.09
C LEU A 158 -0.60 -3.28 -0.70
N THR A 159 -0.86 -4.27 0.15
CA THR A 159 -1.38 -4.06 1.52
C THR A 159 -0.42 -4.67 2.53
N TYR A 160 -0.13 -3.92 3.61
CA TYR A 160 0.76 -4.34 4.68
C TYR A 160 0.13 -4.07 6.05
N ASP A 161 0.18 -5.07 6.93
CA ASP A 161 -0.35 -4.97 8.29
C ASP A 161 0.50 -4.03 9.16
N LEU A 162 -0.17 -3.17 9.92
CA LEU A 162 0.41 -2.30 10.94
C LEU A 162 0.01 -2.81 12.32
N GLY A 163 0.91 -3.55 12.96
CA GLY A 163 0.68 -4.18 14.25
C GLY A 163 0.77 -3.19 15.43
N GLU A 164 0.06 -3.52 16.50
CA GLU A 164 0.04 -2.78 17.77
C GLU A 164 1.42 -2.61 18.40
N ARG A 165 1.68 -1.42 18.97
CA ARG A 165 2.92 -1.11 19.69
C ARG A 165 2.69 -0.56 21.09
N ALA A 166 2.99 0.71 21.35
CA ALA A 166 3.02 1.26 22.70
C ALA A 166 1.63 1.51 23.30
N VAL A 167 0.58 1.54 22.47
CA VAL A 167 -0.79 1.81 22.88
C VAL A 167 -1.68 0.63 22.50
N ALA A 168 -2.21 -0.04 23.52
CA ALA A 168 -3.04 -1.21 23.34
C ALA A 168 -4.31 -0.91 22.53
N GLY A 169 -4.63 -1.80 21.60
CA GLY A 169 -5.77 -1.76 20.71
C GLY A 169 -5.57 -0.99 19.41
N ILE A 170 -4.45 -0.28 19.21
CA ILE A 170 -4.21 0.49 17.97
C ILE A 170 -3.47 -0.39 16.97
N SER A 171 -4.13 -0.75 15.88
CA SER A 171 -3.56 -1.54 14.78
C SER A 171 -4.35 -1.28 13.50
N GLY A 172 -3.86 -1.73 12.35
CA GLY A 172 -4.58 -1.63 11.10
C GLY A 172 -3.68 -2.01 9.93
N GLU A 173 -3.74 -1.26 8.84
CA GLU A 173 -3.00 -1.54 7.62
C GLU A 173 -2.61 -0.27 6.87
N VAL A 174 -1.63 -0.41 5.98
CA VAL A 174 -1.32 0.56 4.93
C VAL A 174 -1.48 -0.10 3.56
N THR A 175 -2.24 0.54 2.68
CA THR A 175 -2.49 0.09 1.32
C THR A 175 -1.96 1.11 0.33
N PHE A 176 -1.17 0.66 -0.64
CA PHE A 176 -0.71 1.47 -1.76
C PHE A 176 -1.50 1.05 -2.99
N HIS A 177 -2.24 1.99 -3.59
CA HIS A 177 -2.96 1.78 -4.85
C HIS A 177 -2.16 2.41 -5.99
N GLN A 178 -1.95 1.66 -7.07
CA GLN A 178 -1.24 2.19 -8.23
C GLN A 178 -2.13 3.19 -9.00
N ARG A 179 -1.55 4.32 -9.39
CA ARG A 179 -2.16 5.28 -10.32
C ARG A 179 -1.74 4.98 -11.75
N LYS A 180 -2.54 5.39 -12.74
CA LYS A 180 -2.19 5.22 -14.17
C LYS A 180 -0.88 5.87 -14.58
N ASN A 181 -0.46 6.95 -13.92
CA ASN A 181 0.84 7.60 -14.14
C ASN A 181 2.04 6.86 -13.51
N GLY A 182 1.80 5.78 -12.75
CA GLY A 182 2.82 4.98 -12.06
C GLY A 182 3.10 5.41 -10.61
N GLU A 183 2.60 6.57 -10.17
CA GLU A 183 2.62 6.97 -8.75
C GLU A 183 1.70 6.06 -7.91
N ALA A 184 1.75 6.21 -6.58
CA ALA A 184 0.86 5.47 -5.70
C ALA A 184 0.03 6.40 -4.81
N LEU A 185 -1.22 6.02 -4.55
CA LEU A 185 -2.00 6.55 -3.43
C LEU A 185 -1.78 5.64 -2.21
N ALA A 186 -1.12 6.15 -1.18
CA ALA A 186 -1.00 5.48 0.10
C ALA A 186 -2.21 5.80 0.99
N VAL A 187 -2.91 4.78 1.46
CA VAL A 187 -4.04 4.85 2.39
C VAL A 187 -3.65 4.10 3.66
N ILE A 188 -3.58 4.79 4.79
CA ILE A 188 -3.43 4.16 6.11
C ILE A 188 -4.80 4.11 6.77
N MET A 189 -5.20 2.94 7.27
CA MET A 189 -6.39 2.77 8.08
C MET A 189 -6.02 2.12 9.41
N LEU A 190 -6.29 2.81 10.52
CA LEU A 190 -6.06 2.32 11.88
C LEU A 190 -7.34 2.29 12.69
N ASP A 191 -7.52 1.20 13.42
CA ASP A 191 -8.56 1.05 14.42
C ASP A 191 -8.15 1.70 15.76
N ASN A 192 -9.17 2.15 16.51
CA ASN A 192 -9.05 2.64 17.89
C ASN A 192 -8.07 3.82 18.09
N THR A 193 -7.91 4.66 17.07
CA THR A 193 -7.10 5.89 17.19
C THR A 193 -7.71 6.89 18.19
N PRO A 194 -6.88 7.67 18.93
CA PRO A 194 -7.38 8.72 19.82
C PRO A 194 -8.10 9.87 19.09
N ALA A 195 -9.41 9.99 19.32
CA ALA A 195 -10.26 11.05 18.76
C ALA A 195 -9.68 12.47 18.96
N GLY A 196 -9.80 13.30 17.93
CA GLY A 196 -9.23 14.65 17.84
C GLY A 196 -7.71 14.71 17.69
N GLY A 197 -7.02 13.57 17.64
CA GLY A 197 -5.59 13.47 17.40
C GLY A 197 -5.22 13.59 15.93
N MET A 198 -3.97 13.98 15.66
CA MET A 198 -3.32 13.82 14.35
C MET A 198 -2.02 13.07 14.59
N HIS A 199 -1.88 11.92 13.94
CA HIS A 199 -0.81 10.95 14.21
C HIS A 199 0.16 10.94 13.02
N PRO A 200 1.36 11.54 13.14
CA PRO A 200 2.36 11.50 12.08
C PRO A 200 2.69 10.06 11.71
N ALA A 201 2.96 9.81 10.44
CA ALA A 201 3.36 8.50 9.95
C ALA A 201 4.50 8.64 8.93
N HIS A 202 5.38 7.65 8.88
CA HIS A 202 6.55 7.67 8.00
C HIS A 202 6.89 6.28 7.45
N ILE A 203 7.49 6.24 6.26
CA ILE A 203 8.31 5.10 5.81
C ILE A 203 9.74 5.32 6.31
N HIS A 204 10.31 4.30 6.94
CA HIS A 204 11.69 4.23 7.38
C HIS A 204 12.47 3.20 6.56
N ALA A 205 13.80 3.33 6.52
CA ALA A 205 14.70 2.33 5.92
C ALA A 205 14.96 1.12 6.84
N ASN A 206 15.41 0.01 6.24
CA ASN A 206 15.70 -1.29 6.85
C ASN A 206 14.44 -2.00 7.38
N THR A 207 14.61 -3.10 8.12
CA THR A 207 13.49 -3.72 8.84
C THR A 207 13.09 -2.93 10.08
N ALA A 208 11.85 -3.09 10.52
CA ALA A 208 11.34 -2.56 11.78
C ALA A 208 12.14 -3.05 13.02
N ALA A 209 12.73 -4.24 12.94
CA ALA A 209 13.56 -4.81 14.02
C ALA A 209 14.94 -4.13 14.12
N GLU A 210 15.48 -3.65 13.01
CA GLU A 210 16.76 -2.92 12.96
C GLU A 210 16.58 -1.42 13.18
N GLY A 211 15.42 -0.89 12.79
CA GLY A 211 15.14 0.53 12.75
C GLY A 211 15.89 1.23 11.61
N GLY A 212 15.68 2.53 11.46
CA GLY A 212 16.30 3.29 10.39
C GLY A 212 15.79 4.73 10.27
N GLU A 213 16.44 5.47 9.38
CA GLU A 213 16.09 6.86 9.08
C GLU A 213 14.72 6.94 8.39
N ILE A 214 14.01 8.05 8.59
CA ILE A 214 12.82 8.41 7.83
C ILE A 214 13.21 8.67 6.36
N LYS A 215 12.41 8.16 5.43
CA LYS A 215 12.60 8.28 3.99
C LYS A 215 11.41 8.91 3.28
N PHE A 216 10.20 8.71 3.81
CA PHE A 216 8.98 9.32 3.29
C PHE A 216 8.07 9.74 4.44
N THR A 217 7.46 10.91 4.32
CA THR A 217 6.48 11.42 5.30
C THR A 217 5.06 11.37 4.74
N PHE A 218 4.18 10.63 5.40
CA PHE A 218 2.76 10.61 5.05
C PHE A 218 2.03 11.86 5.59
N ASN A 219 0.86 12.14 5.03
CA ASN A 219 -0.14 12.93 5.74
C ASN A 219 -0.45 12.26 7.10
N PRO A 220 -0.64 13.02 8.19
CA PRO A 220 -0.94 12.42 9.49
C PRO A 220 -2.27 11.66 9.48
N VAL A 221 -2.33 10.52 10.16
CA VAL A 221 -3.58 9.77 10.39
C VAL A 221 -4.50 10.60 11.27
N ASN A 222 -5.72 10.85 10.80
CA ASN A 222 -6.75 11.56 11.55
C ASN A 222 -7.32 10.63 12.62
N GLY A 223 -7.24 11.02 13.89
CA GLY A 223 -7.66 10.21 15.02
C GLY A 223 -9.17 10.05 15.20
N ASP A 224 -10.00 10.86 14.51
CA ASP A 224 -11.46 10.68 14.50
C ASP A 224 -11.89 9.60 13.50
N THR A 225 -11.17 9.46 12.39
CA THR A 225 -11.52 8.52 11.31
C THR A 225 -10.59 7.31 11.23
N GLY A 226 -9.41 7.37 11.84
CA GLY A 226 -8.36 6.38 11.68
C GLY A 226 -7.67 6.41 10.31
N MET A 227 -7.97 7.39 9.46
CA MET A 227 -7.52 7.39 8.05
C MET A 227 -6.43 8.42 7.76
N SER A 228 -5.51 8.06 6.86
CA SER A 228 -4.63 8.98 6.12
C SER A 228 -4.62 8.61 4.64
N MET A 229 -4.54 9.61 3.75
CA MET A 229 -4.37 9.46 2.32
C MET A 229 -3.24 10.37 1.84
N THR A 230 -2.26 9.83 1.12
CA THR A 230 -1.07 10.59 0.65
C THR A 230 -0.68 10.15 -0.75
N ASN A 231 -0.36 11.09 -1.65
CA ASN A 231 0.27 10.77 -2.93
C ASN A 231 1.75 10.41 -2.74
N VAL A 232 2.23 9.38 -3.43
CA VAL A 232 3.60 8.87 -3.34
C VAL A 232 4.21 8.86 -4.73
N SER A 233 5.18 9.75 -4.94
CA SER A 233 5.90 9.91 -6.22
C SER A 233 7.41 10.09 -6.03
N GLU A 234 7.82 10.59 -4.86
CA GLU A 234 9.21 10.75 -4.45
C GLU A 234 9.37 10.60 -2.93
N LEU A 235 10.57 10.18 -2.51
CA LEU A 235 11.01 10.24 -1.11
C LEU A 235 11.29 11.69 -0.69
N ASP A 236 11.33 11.96 0.61
CA ASP A 236 11.60 13.29 1.18
C ASP A 236 12.95 13.88 0.73
N GLY A 237 13.88 13.03 0.25
CA GLY A 237 15.16 13.42 -0.32
C GLY A 237 15.12 13.81 -1.81
N GLY A 238 13.95 13.78 -2.45
CA GLY A 238 13.73 14.07 -3.87
C GLY A 238 14.12 12.92 -4.81
N GLN A 239 14.33 11.71 -4.28
CA GLN A 239 14.48 10.52 -5.13
C GLN A 239 13.09 10.06 -5.58
N SER A 240 12.90 9.85 -6.88
CA SER A 240 11.67 9.21 -7.38
C SER A 240 11.44 7.88 -6.68
N PHE A 241 10.19 7.65 -6.29
CA PHE A 241 9.73 6.45 -5.60
C PHE A 241 8.28 6.21 -6.01
N THR A 242 8.10 5.25 -6.90
CA THR A 242 6.82 4.96 -7.55
C THR A 242 6.20 3.68 -7.00
N TYR A 243 5.01 3.30 -7.48
CA TYR A 243 4.34 2.08 -7.04
C TYR A 243 5.22 0.82 -7.19
N ASP A 244 5.92 0.70 -8.32
CA ASP A 244 6.77 -0.46 -8.62
C ASP A 244 7.95 -0.59 -7.65
N ASP A 245 8.43 0.51 -7.08
CA ASP A 245 9.56 0.51 -6.14
C ASP A 245 9.16 -0.03 -4.76
N ILE A 246 7.87 0.00 -4.40
CA ILE A 246 7.39 -0.34 -3.04
C ILE A 246 7.63 -1.80 -2.70
N MET A 247 7.41 -2.71 -3.66
CA MET A 247 7.51 -4.16 -3.42
C MET A 247 8.93 -4.60 -3.07
N ASP A 248 9.93 -3.95 -3.65
CA ASP A 248 11.35 -4.26 -3.45
C ASP A 248 11.99 -3.39 -2.36
N TYR A 249 11.23 -2.47 -1.77
CA TYR A 249 11.78 -1.51 -0.82
C TYR A 249 12.16 -2.17 0.51
N ASP A 250 13.39 -1.92 0.95
CA ASP A 250 13.88 -2.27 2.28
C ASP A 250 13.41 -1.23 3.30
N GLY A 251 12.18 -1.38 3.78
CA GLY A 251 11.60 -0.44 4.72
C GLY A 251 10.50 -0.99 5.61
N TYR A 252 10.01 -0.09 6.46
CA TYR A 252 8.89 -0.32 7.36
C TYR A 252 8.15 0.99 7.63
N VAL A 253 6.89 0.90 8.03
CA VAL A 253 6.04 2.03 8.37
C VAL A 253 5.90 2.16 9.88
N ASN A 254 5.97 3.39 10.36
CA ASN A 254 5.64 3.79 11.73
C ASN A 254 4.46 4.76 11.71
N VAL A 255 3.58 4.62 12.70
CA VAL A 255 2.62 5.66 13.08
C VAL A 255 2.90 6.09 14.53
N HIS A 256 3.03 7.39 14.74
CA HIS A 256 3.42 8.01 16.01
C HIS A 256 2.21 8.49 16.79
N LEU A 257 2.33 8.60 18.11
CA LEU A 257 1.22 9.06 18.96
C LEU A 257 0.82 10.49 18.66
N SER A 258 1.77 11.41 18.47
CA SER A 258 1.49 12.79 18.06
C SER A 258 2.76 13.50 17.59
N ALA A 259 2.63 14.69 17.00
CA ALA A 259 3.78 15.53 16.65
C ALA A 259 4.62 15.96 17.87
N ASP A 260 4.01 16.05 19.06
CA ASP A 260 4.69 16.37 20.32
C ASP A 260 5.32 15.15 21.00
N ASP A 261 4.97 13.93 20.55
CA ASP A 261 5.48 12.65 21.06
C ASP A 261 5.75 11.67 19.92
N LEU A 262 6.79 11.97 19.13
CA LEU A 262 7.28 11.09 18.07
C LEU A 262 8.00 9.84 18.62
N GLY A 263 8.36 9.81 19.91
CA GLY A 263 9.02 8.64 20.51
C GLY A 263 8.07 7.47 20.71
N THR A 264 6.77 7.76 20.91
CA THR A 264 5.75 6.75 21.12
C THR A 264 5.18 6.28 19.78
N ILE A 265 5.53 5.06 19.38
CA ILE A 265 4.97 4.39 18.20
C ILE A 265 3.67 3.67 18.58
N VAL A 266 2.58 3.96 17.88
CA VAL A 266 1.26 3.35 18.15
C VAL A 266 0.98 2.14 17.26
N ALA A 267 1.44 2.17 16.00
CA ALA A 267 1.35 1.06 15.06
C ALA A 267 2.61 0.99 14.19
N GLN A 268 3.04 -0.22 13.81
CA GLN A 268 4.26 -0.44 13.02
C GLN A 268 4.16 -1.73 12.19
N GLY A 269 4.66 -1.71 10.96
CA GLY A 269 4.71 -2.88 10.08
C GLY A 269 5.85 -2.81 9.07
N ASP A 270 6.47 -3.95 8.79
CA ASP A 270 7.43 -4.09 7.68
C ASP A 270 6.69 -3.99 6.33
N ILE A 271 7.31 -3.41 5.31
CA ILE A 271 6.76 -3.29 3.96
C ILE A 271 7.74 -3.84 2.91
N GLY A 272 7.28 -3.97 1.67
CA GLY A 272 8.11 -4.36 0.55
C GLY A 272 8.80 -5.69 0.79
N GLN A 273 10.11 -5.74 0.55
CA GLN A 273 10.90 -6.96 0.65
C GLN A 273 10.99 -7.51 2.09
N ASN A 274 10.67 -6.69 3.08
CA ASN A 274 10.70 -7.07 4.50
C ASN A 274 9.42 -7.77 4.95
N SER A 275 8.34 -7.71 4.16
CA SER A 275 7.06 -8.35 4.50
C SER A 275 7.22 -9.85 4.73
N LEU A 276 6.38 -10.43 5.59
CA LEU A 276 6.42 -11.86 5.87
C LEU A 276 5.68 -12.67 4.80
N THR A 277 6.20 -13.84 4.45
CA THR A 277 5.55 -14.77 3.51
C THR A 277 4.41 -15.56 4.18
N GLY A 278 4.40 -15.62 5.51
CA GLY A 278 3.53 -16.46 6.33
C GLY A 278 4.13 -17.83 6.69
N GLU A 279 5.26 -18.21 6.08
CA GLU A 279 6.01 -19.41 6.47
C GLU A 279 6.76 -19.18 7.79
N SER A 280 6.73 -20.17 8.69
CA SER A 280 7.43 -20.09 9.96
C SER A 280 7.95 -21.43 10.49
N LEU A 281 9.02 -21.36 11.28
CA LEU A 281 9.59 -22.44 12.08
C LEU A 281 9.56 -22.04 13.55
N SER A 282 9.14 -22.94 14.44
CA SER A 282 9.09 -22.68 15.89
C SER A 282 9.77 -23.78 16.69
N TYR A 283 10.59 -23.39 17.64
CA TYR A 283 11.36 -24.28 18.51
C TYR A 283 11.16 -23.91 19.98
N THR A 284 11.02 -24.93 20.83
CA THR A 284 10.84 -24.74 22.27
C THR A 284 12.17 -24.43 22.95
N LEU A 285 12.18 -23.42 23.82
CA LEU A 285 13.28 -23.09 24.73
C LEU A 285 12.91 -23.54 26.14
N ASN A 286 13.53 -24.62 26.60
CA ASN A 286 13.28 -25.21 27.90
C ASN A 286 13.99 -24.43 29.02
N GLU A 287 13.43 -24.50 30.22
CA GLU A 287 14.03 -23.98 31.44
C GLU A 287 15.40 -24.59 31.74
N VAL A 288 16.35 -23.77 32.20
CA VAL A 288 17.71 -24.22 32.56
C VAL A 288 18.06 -23.97 34.03
N ALA A 289 18.60 -22.80 34.38
CA ALA A 289 19.10 -22.54 35.73
C ALA A 289 18.09 -21.82 36.64
N ILE A 290 17.10 -21.14 36.07
CA ILE A 290 16.11 -20.35 36.81
C ILE A 290 14.72 -20.97 36.64
N PRO A 291 14.16 -21.56 37.71
CA PRO A 291 12.83 -22.15 37.66
C PRO A 291 11.74 -21.18 37.23
N GLY A 292 10.90 -21.62 36.29
CA GLY A 292 9.78 -20.88 35.73
C GLY A 292 10.09 -20.14 34.42
N ILE A 293 11.35 -20.01 34.01
CA ILE A 293 11.70 -19.28 32.78
C ILE A 293 11.84 -20.27 31.61
N SER A 294 10.93 -20.17 30.64
CA SER A 294 10.92 -20.98 29.42
C SER A 294 10.16 -20.26 28.32
N GLY A 295 10.24 -20.74 27.09
CA GLY A 295 9.48 -20.14 25.99
C GLY A 295 9.78 -20.77 24.65
N SER A 296 9.89 -19.94 23.61
CA SER A 296 10.14 -20.39 22.25
C SER A 296 10.96 -19.37 21.47
N VAL A 297 11.62 -19.85 20.42
CA VAL A 297 12.11 -19.01 19.32
C VAL A 297 11.31 -19.37 18.06
N MET A 298 10.81 -18.36 17.37
CA MET A 298 10.12 -18.49 16.10
C MET A 298 10.92 -17.76 15.03
N PHE A 299 11.06 -18.36 13.85
CA PHE A 299 11.64 -17.74 12.67
C PHE A 299 10.53 -17.63 11.63
N GLU A 300 10.32 -16.44 11.09
CA GLU A 300 9.33 -16.15 10.06
C GLU A 300 10.05 -15.70 8.79
N GLU A 301 9.70 -16.27 7.64
CA GLU A 301 10.35 -15.94 6.37
C GLU A 301 9.88 -14.57 5.85
N ARG A 302 10.84 -13.74 5.44
CA ARG A 302 10.60 -12.48 4.74
C ARG A 302 10.58 -12.69 3.22
N MET A 303 9.97 -11.79 2.47
CA MET A 303 9.88 -11.87 1.01
C MET A 303 11.26 -11.90 0.32
N ASN A 304 12.30 -11.29 0.92
CA ASN A 304 13.69 -11.37 0.44
C ASN A 304 14.43 -12.68 0.81
N GLY A 305 13.79 -13.60 1.54
CA GLY A 305 14.35 -14.87 2.01
C GLY A 305 15.13 -14.80 3.32
N GLU A 306 15.29 -13.61 3.90
CA GLU A 306 15.79 -13.44 5.28
C GLU A 306 14.74 -13.94 6.29
N ALA A 307 15.11 -14.03 7.56
CA ALA A 307 14.17 -14.42 8.61
C ALA A 307 14.02 -13.33 9.68
N LEU A 308 12.78 -13.09 10.12
CA LEU A 308 12.53 -12.45 11.40
C LEU A 308 12.57 -13.50 12.51
N ALA A 309 13.55 -13.41 13.40
CA ALA A 309 13.60 -14.23 14.60
C ALA A 309 12.91 -13.52 15.77
N THR A 310 11.89 -14.16 16.35
CA THR A 310 11.18 -13.71 17.55
C THR A 310 11.41 -14.70 18.69
N ILE A 311 12.11 -14.27 19.74
CA ILE A 311 12.20 -15.03 21.01
C ILE A 311 11.11 -14.52 21.94
N MET A 312 10.34 -15.44 22.52
CA MET A 312 9.34 -15.14 23.55
C MET A 312 9.62 -16.01 24.77
N LEU A 313 9.90 -15.40 25.91
CA LEU A 313 10.09 -16.05 27.19
C LEU A 313 9.00 -15.63 28.19
N ALA A 314 8.55 -16.59 28.99
CA ALA A 314 7.69 -16.33 30.14
C ALA A 314 8.53 -16.13 31.42
N ASN A 315 8.01 -15.30 32.33
CA ASN A 315 8.58 -15.07 33.67
C ASN A 315 10.01 -14.52 33.69
N THR A 316 10.41 -13.76 32.66
CA THR A 316 11.67 -13.02 32.67
C THR A 316 11.71 -11.99 33.81
N PRO A 317 12.87 -11.76 34.45
CA PRO A 317 13.04 -10.63 35.36
C PRO A 317 12.68 -9.30 34.66
N GLU A 318 11.74 -8.52 35.20
CA GLU A 318 11.23 -7.29 34.54
C GLU A 318 12.32 -6.25 34.25
N ASP A 319 13.36 -6.20 35.09
CA ASP A 319 14.52 -5.33 34.89
C ASP A 319 15.65 -6.11 34.20
N GLY A 320 16.00 -5.70 32.99
CA GLY A 320 17.23 -6.12 32.32
C GLY A 320 17.07 -6.52 30.87
N GLU A 321 18.21 -6.83 30.27
CA GLU A 321 18.34 -7.36 28.93
C GLU A 321 19.02 -8.71 29.03
N HIS A 322 18.48 -9.71 28.34
CA HIS A 322 18.94 -11.10 28.39
C HIS A 322 19.58 -11.47 27.05
N PRO A 323 20.92 -11.46 26.93
CA PRO A 323 21.60 -11.84 25.70
C PRO A 323 21.18 -13.24 25.24
N ALA A 324 21.07 -13.45 23.94
CA ALA A 324 20.70 -14.73 23.36
C ALA A 324 21.54 -15.01 22.12
N HIS A 325 21.83 -16.28 21.85
CA HIS A 325 22.67 -16.69 20.73
C HIS A 325 22.16 -17.97 20.06
N ILE A 326 22.46 -18.13 18.77
CA ILE A 326 22.51 -19.43 18.10
C ILE A 326 23.94 -19.97 18.24
N HIS A 327 24.06 -21.21 18.69
CA HIS A 327 25.31 -21.96 18.77
C HIS A 327 25.32 -23.14 17.80
N MET A 328 26.52 -23.61 17.45
CA MET A 328 26.73 -24.85 16.68
C MET A 328 26.51 -26.11 17.53
N ASN A 329 26.20 -27.22 16.86
CA ASN A 329 25.93 -28.56 17.42
C ASN A 329 24.64 -28.62 18.26
N SER A 330 24.41 -29.74 18.96
CA SER A 330 23.31 -29.84 19.92
C SER A 330 23.63 -29.13 21.25
N ALA A 331 22.61 -28.72 21.99
CA ALA A 331 22.74 -28.13 23.33
C ALA A 331 23.53 -29.01 24.32
N ALA A 332 23.46 -30.34 24.16
CA ALA A 332 24.18 -31.30 25.00
C ALA A 332 25.68 -31.37 24.68
N GLU A 333 26.07 -31.13 23.43
CA GLU A 333 27.46 -31.10 22.99
C GLU A 333 28.10 -29.74 23.23
N GLY A 334 27.29 -28.66 23.11
CA GLY A 334 27.76 -27.29 23.12
C GLY A 334 28.50 -26.93 21.82
N GLY A 335 28.91 -25.68 21.71
CA GLY A 335 29.57 -25.17 20.50
C GLY A 335 29.81 -23.68 20.57
N ASP A 336 30.56 -23.18 19.60
CA ASP A 336 30.82 -21.75 19.46
C ASP A 336 29.55 -21.00 19.05
N ILE A 337 29.50 -19.70 19.36
CA ILE A 337 28.43 -18.79 18.92
C ILE A 337 28.52 -18.64 17.40
N ALA A 338 27.39 -18.85 16.73
CA ALA A 338 27.24 -18.65 15.30
C ALA A 338 26.51 -17.35 14.98
N PHE A 339 25.51 -16.99 15.79
CA PHE A 339 24.69 -15.79 15.61
C PHE A 339 24.33 -15.16 16.95
N THR A 340 24.38 -13.83 17.01
CA THR A 340 23.97 -13.05 18.19
C THR A 340 22.63 -12.35 17.94
N PHE A 341 21.63 -12.64 18.77
CA PHE A 341 20.34 -11.96 18.71
C PHE A 341 20.39 -10.57 19.38
N THR A 342 19.41 -9.72 19.06
CA THR A 342 19.00 -8.66 19.98
C THR A 342 18.66 -9.29 21.34
N PRO A 343 19.13 -8.74 22.47
CA PRO A 343 18.78 -9.27 23.78
C PRO A 343 17.26 -9.33 24.00
N VAL A 344 16.81 -10.33 24.76
CA VAL A 344 15.41 -10.42 25.19
C VAL A 344 15.16 -9.36 26.26
N ASN A 345 14.20 -8.48 26.00
CA ASN A 345 13.82 -7.44 26.94
C ASN A 345 13.09 -8.06 28.15
N GLY A 346 13.62 -7.85 29.35
CA GLY A 346 13.13 -8.49 30.57
C GLY A 346 11.68 -8.17 30.93
N ALA A 347 11.23 -6.94 30.66
CA ALA A 347 9.86 -6.49 30.98
C ALA A 347 8.80 -7.15 30.08
N THR A 348 9.13 -7.39 28.81
CA THR A 348 8.20 -7.97 27.83
C THR A 348 8.41 -9.47 27.62
N GLY A 349 9.60 -9.98 27.92
CA GLY A 349 10.03 -11.33 27.58
C GLY A 349 10.28 -11.52 26.08
N ILE A 350 10.35 -10.45 25.27
CA ILE A 350 10.40 -10.53 23.81
C ILE A 350 11.74 -10.01 23.28
N SER A 351 12.29 -10.70 22.27
CA SER A 351 13.30 -10.18 21.35
C SER A 351 12.82 -10.35 19.92
N ARG A 352 13.16 -9.39 19.06
CA ARG A 352 12.99 -9.46 17.59
C ARG A 352 14.31 -9.11 16.92
N THR A 353 14.77 -9.94 16.00
CA THR A 353 16.05 -9.76 15.30
C THR A 353 15.89 -10.15 13.83
N ASN A 354 16.43 -9.34 12.91
CA ASN A 354 16.57 -9.73 11.51
C ASN A 354 17.75 -10.71 11.36
N VAL A 355 17.55 -11.80 10.62
CA VAL A 355 18.55 -12.86 10.40
C VAL A 355 18.80 -13.00 8.91
N SER A 356 19.98 -12.56 8.48
CA SER A 356 20.45 -12.63 7.09
C SER A 356 21.82 -13.31 6.93
N GLN A 357 22.61 -13.31 8.01
CA GLN A 357 23.95 -13.89 8.05
C GLN A 357 24.37 -14.23 9.48
N PHE A 358 25.33 -15.13 9.63
CA PHE A 358 26.05 -15.39 10.86
C PHE A 358 26.97 -14.22 11.25
N ASP A 359 27.44 -14.21 12.51
CA ASP A 359 28.34 -13.19 13.05
C ASP A 359 29.70 -13.12 12.30
N ASN A 360 30.06 -14.19 11.59
CA ASN A 360 31.25 -14.24 10.74
C ASN A 360 31.04 -13.70 9.31
N GLY A 361 29.82 -13.25 8.98
CA GLY A 361 29.44 -12.70 7.68
C GLY A 361 29.05 -13.74 6.62
N ASN A 362 28.99 -15.04 6.96
CA ASN A 362 28.45 -16.04 6.05
C ASN A 362 26.93 -15.93 6.00
N PRO A 363 26.30 -15.93 4.81
CA PRO A 363 24.84 -15.92 4.67
C PRO A 363 24.18 -17.05 5.47
N PHE A 364 23.05 -16.73 6.09
CA PHE A 364 22.21 -17.66 6.81
C PHE A 364 20.76 -17.20 6.63
N MET A 365 20.08 -17.83 5.68
CA MET A 365 18.74 -17.46 5.23
C MET A 365 17.70 -18.33 5.91
N TYR A 366 16.41 -17.98 5.77
CA TYR A 366 15.33 -18.76 6.37
C TYR A 366 15.38 -20.25 5.98
N SER A 367 15.64 -20.53 4.70
CA SER A 367 15.72 -21.91 4.17
C SER A 367 16.84 -22.77 4.79
N ASP A 368 17.86 -22.15 5.38
CA ASP A 368 18.98 -22.86 6.02
C ASP A 368 18.63 -23.36 7.43
N ILE A 369 17.66 -22.72 8.10
CA ILE A 369 17.37 -22.91 9.53
C ILE A 369 16.98 -24.37 9.83
N SER A 370 16.09 -24.95 9.02
CA SER A 370 15.59 -26.32 9.25
C SER A 370 16.69 -27.39 9.20
N GLY A 371 17.75 -27.16 8.43
CA GLY A 371 18.89 -28.07 8.28
C GLY A 371 20.07 -27.74 9.20
N TYR A 372 20.02 -26.65 9.95
CA TYR A 372 21.13 -26.19 10.76
C TYR A 372 21.32 -27.07 11.99
N ASP A 373 22.54 -27.56 12.19
CA ASP A 373 22.96 -28.28 13.39
C ASP A 373 23.30 -27.26 14.49
N GLY A 374 22.27 -26.83 15.24
CA GLY A 374 22.42 -25.79 16.27
C GLY A 374 21.44 -25.85 17.43
N TYR A 375 21.65 -24.94 18.37
CA TYR A 375 20.75 -24.67 19.50
C TYR A 375 20.75 -23.19 19.86
N VAL A 376 19.66 -22.74 20.48
CA VAL A 376 19.52 -21.38 21.03
C VAL A 376 19.66 -21.42 22.54
N ASN A 377 20.35 -20.45 23.11
CA ASN A 377 20.35 -20.19 24.54
C ASN A 377 20.02 -18.72 24.85
N VAL A 378 19.57 -18.48 26.07
CA VAL A 378 19.33 -17.14 26.61
C VAL A 378 19.99 -17.04 27.98
N HIS A 379 20.76 -15.97 28.18
CA HIS A 379 21.55 -15.71 29.39
C HIS A 379 20.75 -14.91 30.43
N LEU A 380 21.14 -14.99 31.70
CA LEU A 380 20.48 -14.24 32.77
C LEU A 380 20.66 -12.73 32.62
N SER A 381 21.86 -12.26 32.27
CA SER A 381 22.12 -10.85 31.96
C SER A 381 23.47 -10.69 31.28
N ALA A 382 23.78 -9.50 30.78
CA ALA A 382 25.11 -9.16 30.27
C ALA A 382 26.22 -9.26 31.34
N ASP A 383 25.89 -9.07 32.62
CA ASP A 383 26.82 -9.20 33.75
C ASP A 383 26.96 -10.65 34.25
N ASP A 384 26.01 -11.52 33.91
CA ASP A 384 26.01 -12.95 34.23
C ASP A 384 25.68 -13.81 33.01
N LEU A 385 26.65 -13.87 32.08
CA LEU A 385 26.59 -14.75 30.91
C LEU A 385 26.79 -16.23 31.27
N ALA A 386 27.21 -16.57 32.47
CA ALA A 386 27.42 -17.97 32.86
C ALA A 386 26.09 -18.67 33.22
N THR A 387 25.10 -17.91 33.69
CA THR A 387 23.78 -18.43 34.02
C THR A 387 22.87 -18.40 32.80
N LEU A 388 22.39 -19.57 32.37
CA LEU A 388 21.39 -19.70 31.29
C LEU A 388 19.98 -19.78 31.88
N VAL A 389 19.04 -19.02 31.31
CA VAL A 389 17.64 -19.02 31.74
C VAL A 389 16.78 -19.96 30.89
N ALA A 390 17.02 -20.01 29.58
CA ALA A 390 16.30 -20.87 28.65
C ALA A 390 17.23 -21.42 27.56
N GLN A 391 16.97 -22.64 27.06
CA GLN A 391 17.75 -23.28 26.00
C GLN A 391 16.93 -24.32 25.22
N GLY A 392 17.16 -24.42 23.91
CA GLY A 392 16.54 -25.45 23.08
C GLY A 392 17.29 -25.70 21.78
N ASN A 393 17.30 -26.95 21.31
CA ASN A 393 17.81 -27.29 20.00
C ASN A 393 16.94 -26.68 18.89
N ILE A 394 17.55 -26.34 17.76
CA ILE A 394 16.88 -25.88 16.55
C ILE A 394 17.32 -26.70 15.34
N GLY A 395 16.67 -26.50 14.20
CA GLY A 395 17.05 -27.12 12.94
C GLY A 395 17.13 -28.65 13.03
N ALA A 396 18.26 -29.21 12.58
CA ALA A 396 18.49 -30.65 12.51
C ALA A 396 18.51 -31.35 13.88
N ASN A 397 18.66 -30.61 14.98
CA ASN A 397 18.73 -31.13 16.34
C ASN A 397 17.40 -31.06 17.10
N ALA A 398 16.36 -30.47 16.50
CA ALA A 398 15.11 -30.19 17.18
C ALA A 398 14.23 -31.43 17.45
N GLU A 399 14.55 -32.58 16.84
CA GLU A 399 13.86 -33.87 17.03
C GLU A 399 14.41 -34.73 18.18
#